data_AF-A0A0H2YY44-F1
#
_entry.id   AF-A0A0H2YY44-F1
#
_cell.length_a   1.000
_cell.length_b   1.000
_cell.length_c   1.000
_cell.angle_alpha   90.00
_cell.angle_beta   90.00
_cell.angle_gamma   90.00
#
_symmetry.space_group_name_H-M   'P 1'
#
loop_
_entity.id
_entity.type
_entity.pdbx_description
1 polymer ?
#
loop_
_entity_poly.entity_id
_entity_poly.type
_entity_poly.pdbx_seq_one_letter_code
_entity_poly.pdbx_strand_id
1 'polypeptide(L)'
;MHLTVSLLIECNGEITNGEYGRKVLCDYLKMLCQSHKLAGGSIVSMRDPQLFHAPEDEKQLRKIVWRLMPGYALYDRSEWLAEHHQQHPDISLLDAWLDFAAIKYQAESPAEDNSAKWVYQPKPIPGFLVPLMCGYQRISPVYAPGEVENARDTVTPFAFAEAVYGIGEWRGLHRTTDLQALMWRYRTTDTGYYCSATPVVDDFTFNEYDDLE
;
A
#
# COMPACT_ATOMS: atom_id res chain seq x y z
N MET A 1 -2.92 5.50 17.84
CA MET A 1 -2.27 6.13 16.68
C MET A 1 -3.22 7.18 16.12
N HIS A 2 -2.76 8.40 15.85
CA HIS A 2 -3.51 9.41 15.12
C HIS A 2 -2.97 9.47 13.69
N LEU A 3 -3.86 9.45 12.70
CA LEU A 3 -3.51 9.43 11.28
C LEU A 3 -4.15 10.62 10.58
N THR A 4 -3.38 11.27 9.71
CA THR A 4 -3.87 12.27 8.75
C THR A 4 -3.61 11.71 7.37
N VAL A 5 -4.67 11.29 6.67
CA VAL A 5 -4.57 10.66 5.35
C VAL A 5 -5.44 11.39 4.34
N SER A 6 -5.01 11.35 3.07
CA SER A 6 -5.85 11.72 1.93
C SER A 6 -6.21 10.46 1.17
N LEU A 7 -7.50 10.28 0.86
CA LEU A 7 -7.97 9.14 0.07
C LEU A 7 -8.24 9.60 -1.35
N LEU A 8 -7.54 8.99 -2.30
CA LEU A 8 -7.84 9.12 -3.72
C LEU A 8 -8.68 7.91 -4.13
N ILE A 9 -9.90 8.16 -4.60
CA ILE A 9 -10.85 7.12 -4.95
C ILE A 9 -11.28 7.35 -6.40
N GLU A 10 -11.10 6.34 -7.23
CA GLU A 10 -11.63 6.34 -8.59
C GLU A 10 -13.14 6.10 -8.57
N CYS A 11 -13.87 6.95 -9.29
CA CYS A 11 -15.32 6.86 -9.41
C CYS A 11 -15.71 6.71 -10.88
N ASN A 12 -16.62 5.79 -11.18
CA ASN A 12 -17.18 5.59 -12.51
C ASN A 12 -18.64 6.04 -12.52
N GLY A 13 -19.01 6.86 -13.51
CA GLY A 13 -20.38 7.33 -13.71
C GLY A 13 -20.45 8.81 -14.11
N GLU A 14 -21.67 9.27 -14.37
CA GLU A 14 -21.96 10.65 -14.71
C GLU A 14 -22.61 11.39 -13.54
N ILE A 15 -22.21 12.65 -13.35
CA ILE A 15 -22.82 13.53 -12.35
C ILE A 15 -23.85 14.38 -13.08
N THR A 16 -25.13 14.13 -12.78
CA THR A 16 -26.23 14.93 -13.32
C THR A 16 -26.18 16.36 -12.77
N ASN A 17 -26.75 17.32 -13.48
CA ASN A 17 -26.84 18.73 -13.04
C ASN A 17 -25.49 19.46 -12.88
N GLY A 18 -24.42 19.01 -13.55
CA GLY A 18 -23.13 19.71 -13.62
C GLY A 18 -22.58 20.10 -12.24
N GLU A 19 -22.20 21.37 -12.08
CA GLU A 19 -21.64 21.91 -10.82
C GLU A 19 -22.56 21.76 -9.61
N TYR A 20 -23.89 21.84 -9.81
CA TYR A 20 -24.84 21.64 -8.73
C TYR A 20 -24.79 20.20 -8.22
N GLY A 21 -24.80 19.22 -9.13
CA GLY A 21 -24.69 17.81 -8.76
C GLY A 21 -23.35 17.48 -8.08
N ARG A 22 -22.25 18.09 -8.54
CA ARG A 22 -20.93 17.94 -7.91
C ARG A 22 -20.97 18.40 -6.46
N LYS A 23 -21.56 19.56 -6.19
CA LYS A 23 -21.68 20.09 -4.83
C LYS A 23 -22.52 19.19 -3.93
N VAL A 24 -23.69 18.75 -4.42
CA VAL A 24 -24.57 17.82 -3.68
C VAL A 24 -23.83 16.52 -3.34
N LEU A 25 -23.06 15.98 -4.28
CA LEU A 25 -22.26 14.77 -4.05
C LEU A 25 -21.14 15.02 -3.03
N CYS A 26 -20.41 16.14 -3.10
CA CYS A 26 -19.41 16.51 -2.10
C CYS A 26 -20.01 16.60 -0.68
N ASP A 27 -21.15 17.28 -0.54
CA ASP A 27 -21.82 17.47 0.74
C ASP A 27 -22.30 16.11 1.30
N TYR A 28 -22.85 15.26 0.43
CA TYR A 28 -23.24 13.90 0.78
C TYR A 28 -22.05 13.05 1.24
N LEU A 29 -20.95 13.05 0.47
CA LEU A 29 -19.73 12.30 0.82
C LEU A 29 -19.13 12.78 2.14
N LYS A 30 -19.11 14.10 2.39
CA LYS A 30 -18.60 14.67 3.63
C LYS A 30 -19.42 14.18 4.84
N MET A 31 -20.75 14.21 4.73
CA MET A 31 -21.64 13.70 5.78
C MET A 31 -21.47 12.19 5.98
N LEU A 32 -21.46 11.43 4.89
CA LEU A 32 -21.31 9.97 4.92
C LEU A 32 -19.99 9.58 5.58
N CYS A 33 -18.85 10.11 5.11
CA CYS A 33 -17.54 9.77 5.65
C CYS A 33 -17.44 10.03 7.17
N GLN A 34 -18.02 11.12 7.68
CA GLN A 34 -18.00 11.43 9.12
C GLN A 34 -18.80 10.42 9.97
N SER A 35 -19.76 9.71 9.38
CA SER A 35 -20.52 8.66 10.06
C SER A 35 -19.83 7.30 10.08
N HIS A 36 -18.75 7.13 9.31
CA HIS A 36 -18.00 5.90 9.18
C HIS A 36 -16.73 5.88 10.05
N LYS A 37 -16.13 4.68 10.14
CA LYS A 37 -14.83 4.46 10.78
C LYS A 37 -13.76 4.17 9.73
N LEU A 38 -12.51 4.54 10.04
CA LEU A 38 -11.35 4.22 9.20
C LEU A 38 -10.35 3.41 10.03
N ALA A 39 -9.99 2.21 9.56
CA ALA A 39 -9.11 1.27 10.26
C ALA A 39 -9.51 1.05 11.74
N GLY A 40 -10.82 0.99 12.02
CA GLY A 40 -11.38 0.85 13.37
C GLY A 40 -11.42 2.14 14.21
N GLY A 41 -10.78 3.22 13.76
CA GLY A 41 -10.79 4.53 14.41
C GLY A 41 -11.92 5.45 13.94
N SER A 42 -12.19 6.51 14.71
CA SER A 42 -13.17 7.54 14.39
C SER A 42 -12.55 8.66 13.54
N ILE A 43 -13.30 9.19 12.57
CA ILE A 43 -12.88 10.34 11.76
C ILE A 43 -13.18 11.63 12.53
N VAL A 44 -12.13 12.30 13.02
CA VAL A 44 -12.25 13.50 13.86
C VAL A 44 -12.41 14.80 13.08
N SER A 45 -11.85 14.86 11.88
CA SER A 45 -11.93 16.03 11.00
C SER A 45 -11.73 15.60 9.54
N MET A 46 -12.31 16.36 8.62
CA MET A 46 -12.24 16.08 7.19
C MET A 46 -12.34 17.38 6.39
N ARG A 47 -11.48 17.53 5.37
CA ARG A 47 -11.58 18.60 4.37
C ARG A 47 -12.72 18.31 3.39
N ASP A 48 -13.17 19.32 2.65
CA ASP A 48 -14.22 19.13 1.65
C ASP A 48 -13.75 18.17 0.55
N PRO A 49 -14.53 17.11 0.23
CA PRO A 49 -14.24 16.23 -0.90
C PRO A 49 -14.08 17.04 -2.19
N GLN A 50 -13.14 16.62 -3.03
CA GLN A 50 -12.85 17.29 -4.30
C GLN A 50 -13.00 16.27 -5.42
N LEU A 51 -13.74 16.64 -6.46
CA LEU A 51 -13.91 15.81 -7.65
C LEU A 51 -13.07 16.35 -8.79
N PHE A 52 -12.43 15.44 -9.50
CA PHE A 52 -11.65 15.70 -10.70
C PHE A 52 -12.13 14.78 -11.81
N HIS A 53 -12.01 15.24 -13.04
CA HIS A 53 -12.03 14.31 -14.17
C HIS A 53 -10.73 13.51 -14.18
N ALA A 54 -10.76 12.32 -14.80
CA ALA A 54 -9.55 11.58 -15.05
C ALA A 54 -8.57 12.48 -15.85
N PRO A 55 -7.29 12.58 -15.42
CA PRO A 55 -6.35 13.45 -16.10
C PRO A 55 -6.02 12.92 -17.49
N GLU A 56 -6.16 13.77 -18.50
CA GLU A 56 -5.77 13.46 -19.89
C GLU A 56 -4.32 13.91 -20.19
N ASP A 57 -3.80 14.83 -19.38
CA ASP A 57 -2.46 15.40 -19.53
C ASP A 57 -1.72 15.55 -18.18
N GLU A 58 -0.41 15.81 -18.26
CA GLU A 58 0.43 15.97 -17.08
C GLU A 58 0.00 17.17 -16.21
N LYS A 59 -0.51 18.26 -16.80
CA LYS A 59 -0.91 19.45 -16.02
C LYS A 59 -2.11 19.13 -15.13
N GLN A 60 -3.08 18.37 -15.64
CA GLN A 60 -4.24 17.91 -14.89
C GLN A 60 -3.83 16.93 -13.78
N LEU A 61 -2.90 16.01 -14.07
CA LEU A 61 -2.34 15.11 -13.06
C LEU A 61 -1.65 15.90 -11.95
N ARG A 62 -0.78 16.86 -12.29
CA ARG A 62 -0.06 17.69 -11.31
C ARG A 62 -1.02 18.50 -10.44
N LYS A 63 -2.13 18.99 -11.00
CA LYS A 63 -3.18 19.69 -10.22
C LYS A 63 -3.79 18.81 -9.13
N ILE A 64 -3.96 17.51 -9.39
CA ILE A 64 -4.46 16.53 -8.40
C ILE A 64 -3.37 16.24 -7.37
N VAL A 65 -2.17 15.87 -7.84
CA VAL A 65 -1.03 15.51 -6.98
C VAL A 65 -0.66 16.64 -6.01
N TRP A 66 -0.63 17.90 -6.47
CA TRP A 66 -0.29 19.04 -5.61
C TRP A 66 -1.22 19.25 -4.43
N ARG A 67 -2.48 18.81 -4.53
CA ARG A 67 -3.43 18.90 -3.41
C ARG A 67 -3.23 17.82 -2.36
N LEU A 68 -2.53 16.74 -2.73
CA LEU A 68 -2.15 15.66 -1.83
C LEU A 68 -0.82 15.96 -1.13
N MET A 69 -0.11 17.02 -1.53
CA MET A 69 1.13 17.47 -0.89
C MET A 69 0.87 18.37 0.33
N PRO A 70 1.76 18.36 1.34
CA PRO A 70 2.89 17.44 1.49
C PRO A 70 2.40 16.06 1.94
N GLY A 71 2.86 15.00 1.27
CA GLY A 71 2.45 13.63 1.58
C GLY A 71 3.30 12.61 0.84
N TYR A 72 3.25 11.38 1.37
CA TYR A 72 3.83 10.20 0.76
C TYR A 72 2.69 9.29 0.31
N ALA A 73 2.85 8.66 -0.84
CA ALA A 73 1.93 7.65 -1.31
C ALA A 73 2.55 6.27 -1.12
N LEU A 74 1.70 5.29 -0.79
CA LEU A 74 2.08 3.90 -0.66
C LEU A 74 1.93 3.22 -2.01
N TYR A 75 3.05 2.80 -2.59
CA TYR A 75 3.10 2.04 -3.83
C TYR A 75 3.25 0.55 -3.54
N ASP A 76 2.68 -0.30 -4.39
CA ASP A 76 2.92 -1.74 -4.35
C ASP A 76 4.26 -2.07 -5.02
N ARG A 77 5.10 -2.85 -4.33
CA ARG A 77 6.41 -3.35 -4.77
C ARG A 77 6.55 -4.84 -4.48
N SER A 78 5.45 -5.57 -4.46
CA SER A 78 5.46 -7.01 -4.18
C SER A 78 6.28 -7.81 -5.20
N GLU A 79 6.51 -7.28 -6.40
CA GLU A 79 7.42 -7.83 -7.42
C GLU A 79 8.87 -7.91 -6.94
N TRP A 80 9.35 -6.93 -6.18
CA TRP A 80 10.71 -6.90 -5.65
C TRP A 80 10.99 -8.00 -4.65
N LEU A 81 9.98 -8.43 -3.89
CA LEU A 81 10.10 -9.58 -2.99
C LEU A 81 10.35 -10.87 -3.78
N ALA A 82 9.63 -11.06 -4.88
CA ALA A 82 9.80 -12.24 -5.73
C ALA A 82 11.18 -12.26 -6.38
N GLU A 83 11.65 -11.11 -6.89
CA GLU A 83 12.98 -10.96 -7.48
C GLU A 83 14.09 -11.22 -6.44
N HIS A 84 13.96 -10.64 -5.24
CA HIS A 84 14.94 -10.83 -4.17
C HIS A 84 15.06 -12.31 -3.77
N HIS A 85 13.93 -13.00 -3.57
CA HIS A 85 13.96 -14.43 -3.22
C HIS A 85 14.53 -15.30 -4.35
N GLN A 86 14.28 -14.95 -5.61
CA GLN A 86 14.90 -15.67 -6.74
C GLN A 86 16.43 -15.53 -6.78
N GLN A 87 16.97 -14.38 -6.37
CA GLN A 87 18.41 -14.15 -6.27
C GLN A 87 19.05 -14.88 -5.08
N HIS A 88 18.27 -15.17 -4.03
CA HIS A 88 18.69 -15.87 -2.82
C HIS A 88 17.79 -17.10 -2.57
N PRO A 89 17.94 -18.18 -3.36
CA PRO A 89 17.07 -19.36 -3.26
C PRO A 89 17.32 -20.19 -1.99
N ASP A 90 18.39 -19.90 -1.26
CA ASP A 90 18.80 -20.57 -0.02
C ASP A 90 18.06 -20.07 1.23
N ILE A 91 17.47 -18.87 1.19
CA ILE A 91 16.71 -18.31 2.31
C ILE A 91 15.22 -18.59 2.17
N SER A 92 14.48 -18.59 3.28
CA SER A 92 13.02 -18.75 3.21
C SER A 92 12.37 -17.46 2.67
N LEU A 93 11.15 -17.58 2.12
CA LEU A 93 10.39 -16.41 1.67
C LEU A 93 10.12 -15.41 2.81
N LEU A 94 9.97 -15.90 4.04
CA LEU A 94 9.80 -15.05 5.21
C LEU A 94 11.08 -14.27 5.53
N ASP A 95 12.25 -14.91 5.42
CA ASP A 95 13.53 -14.23 5.62
C ASP A 95 13.77 -13.17 4.54
N ALA A 96 13.51 -13.50 3.27
CA ALA A 96 13.57 -12.55 2.16
C ALA A 96 12.63 -11.34 2.37
N TRP A 97 11.45 -11.57 2.94
CA TRP A 97 10.51 -10.51 3.30
C TRP A 97 11.02 -9.65 4.46
N LEU A 98 11.66 -10.24 5.46
CA LEU A 98 12.26 -9.53 6.59
C LEU A 98 13.48 -8.70 6.18
N ASP A 99 14.20 -9.09 5.14
CA ASP A 99 15.37 -8.35 4.65
C ASP A 99 15.04 -6.92 4.21
N PHE A 100 13.81 -6.70 3.73
CA PHE A 100 13.31 -5.35 3.44
C PHE A 100 13.11 -4.49 4.69
N ALA A 101 12.89 -5.08 5.87
CA ALA A 101 12.69 -4.35 7.14
C ALA A 101 13.88 -4.38 8.10
N ALA A 102 14.72 -5.41 8.06
CA ALA A 102 15.85 -5.57 8.95
C ALA A 102 17.01 -4.60 8.67
N ILE A 103 17.53 -3.94 9.71
CA ILE A 103 18.81 -3.22 9.64
C ILE A 103 19.90 -4.23 9.99
N LYS A 104 20.78 -4.53 9.03
CA LYS A 104 21.81 -5.56 9.17
C LYS A 104 23.19 -4.92 9.30
N TYR A 105 24.03 -5.50 10.13
CA TYR A 105 25.45 -5.17 10.23
C TYR A 105 26.27 -6.46 10.14
N GLN A 106 27.41 -6.40 9.47
CA GLN A 106 28.36 -7.50 9.38
C GLN A 106 29.72 -7.03 9.92
N ALA A 107 30.35 -7.88 10.71
CA ALA A 107 31.71 -7.63 11.18
C ALA A 107 32.70 -7.82 10.00
N GLU A 108 33.54 -6.82 9.76
CA GLU A 108 34.77 -7.02 8.99
C GLU A 108 35.72 -7.92 9.80
N SER A 109 36.50 -8.76 9.11
CA SER A 109 37.45 -9.69 9.74
C SER A 109 38.27 -9.00 10.83
N PRO A 110 38.56 -9.68 11.97
CA PRO A 110 39.21 -9.04 13.09
C PRO A 110 40.56 -8.47 12.65
N ALA A 111 40.80 -7.20 12.98
CA ALA A 111 42.13 -6.62 12.88
C ALA A 111 43.07 -7.36 13.84
N GLU A 112 44.39 -7.20 13.67
CA GLU A 112 45.41 -7.86 14.51
C GLU A 112 45.24 -7.60 16.02
N ASP A 113 44.45 -6.59 16.40
CA ASP A 113 44.12 -6.20 17.77
C ASP A 113 42.86 -6.88 18.35
N ASN A 114 42.27 -7.85 17.63
CA ASN A 114 41.06 -8.56 18.02
C ASN A 114 39.80 -7.66 18.16
N SER A 115 39.84 -6.46 17.57
CA SER A 115 38.67 -5.58 17.45
C SER A 115 37.86 -5.92 16.19
N ALA A 116 36.53 -5.91 16.29
CA ALA A 116 35.62 -6.15 15.19
C ALA A 116 34.94 -4.83 14.79
N LYS A 117 35.14 -4.42 13.53
CA LYS A 117 34.45 -3.26 12.97
C LYS A 117 33.14 -3.71 12.32
N TRP A 118 32.02 -3.19 12.80
CA TRP A 118 30.69 -3.49 12.26
C TRP A 118 30.34 -2.54 11.13
N VAL A 119 29.99 -3.10 9.97
CA VAL A 119 29.65 -2.35 8.77
C VAL A 119 28.21 -2.64 8.38
N TYR A 120 27.46 -1.55 8.15
CA TYR A 120 26.08 -1.62 7.70
C TYR A 120 25.99 -2.39 6.38
N GLN A 121 25.01 -3.29 6.29
CA GLN A 121 24.70 -4.01 5.07
C GLN A 121 23.48 -3.35 4.42
N PRO A 122 23.58 -2.92 3.15
CA PRO A 122 22.49 -2.26 2.47
C PRO A 122 21.26 -3.17 2.35
N LYS A 123 20.10 -2.55 2.28
CA LYS A 123 18.84 -3.22 1.95
C LYS A 123 18.91 -3.84 0.55
N PRO A 124 18.07 -4.86 0.25
CA PRO A 124 18.02 -5.45 -1.09
C PRO A 124 17.76 -4.41 -2.17
N ILE A 125 16.87 -3.45 -1.88
CA ILE A 125 16.52 -2.34 -2.76
C ILE A 125 16.47 -1.05 -1.92
N PRO A 126 16.99 0.07 -2.44
CA PRO A 126 16.96 1.36 -1.74
C PRO A 126 15.55 1.95 -1.67
N GLY A 127 15.37 2.92 -0.78
CA GLY A 127 14.11 3.64 -0.56
C GLY A 127 13.37 3.19 0.69
N PHE A 128 12.25 3.86 0.97
CA PHE A 128 11.47 3.61 2.19
C PHE A 128 10.53 2.43 1.99
N LEU A 129 11.06 1.22 2.17
CA LEU A 129 10.32 -0.03 1.98
C LEU A 129 9.69 -0.51 3.28
N VAL A 130 8.44 -0.95 3.17
CA VAL A 130 7.65 -1.43 4.29
C VAL A 130 7.04 -2.78 3.97
N PRO A 131 7.19 -3.78 4.87
CA PRO A 131 6.44 -5.00 4.78
C PRO A 131 4.94 -4.74 4.98
N LEU A 132 4.11 -5.30 4.11
CA LEU A 132 2.67 -5.11 4.11
C LEU A 132 1.93 -6.44 4.16
N MET A 133 0.73 -6.40 4.74
CA MET A 133 -0.26 -7.46 4.58
C MET A 133 -1.17 -7.06 3.40
N CYS A 134 -1.10 -7.83 2.32
CA CYS A 134 -1.70 -7.52 1.03
C CYS A 134 -2.95 -8.37 0.73
N GLY A 135 -3.47 -9.11 1.72
CA GLY A 135 -4.69 -9.88 1.56
C GLY A 135 -4.71 -11.18 2.34
N TYR A 136 -5.54 -12.10 1.88
CA TYR A 136 -5.81 -13.38 2.51
C TYR A 136 -5.78 -14.53 1.49
N GLN A 137 -5.14 -15.62 1.86
CA GLN A 137 -5.11 -16.88 1.11
C GLN A 137 -5.96 -17.91 1.85
N ARG A 138 -6.92 -18.51 1.17
CA ARG A 138 -7.74 -19.58 1.74
C ARG A 138 -6.90 -20.83 2.02
N ILE A 139 -7.04 -21.39 3.22
CA ILE A 139 -6.35 -22.60 3.70
C ILE A 139 -7.31 -23.76 4.00
N SER A 140 -8.58 -23.62 3.63
CA SER A 140 -9.61 -24.64 3.83
C SER A 140 -10.57 -24.70 2.63
N PRO A 141 -11.46 -25.69 2.55
CA PRO A 141 -12.61 -25.62 1.64
C PRO A 141 -13.53 -24.44 1.97
N VAL A 142 -14.45 -24.12 1.06
CA VAL A 142 -15.56 -23.22 1.37
C VAL A 142 -16.69 -24.04 1.97
N TYR A 143 -17.05 -23.72 3.19
CA TYR A 143 -18.14 -24.34 3.94
C TYR A 143 -19.47 -23.66 3.61
N ALA A 144 -20.55 -24.44 3.64
CA ALA A 144 -21.89 -23.92 3.39
C ALA A 144 -22.34 -23.00 4.54
N PRO A 145 -23.30 -22.09 4.29
CA PRO A 145 -23.86 -21.25 5.34
C PRO A 145 -24.41 -22.08 6.52
N GLY A 146 -24.02 -21.72 7.74
CA GLY A 146 -24.43 -22.42 8.97
C GLY A 146 -23.64 -23.69 9.32
N GLU A 147 -22.69 -24.11 8.49
CA GLU A 147 -21.84 -25.29 8.77
C GLU A 147 -20.75 -24.99 9.82
N VAL A 148 -20.26 -23.75 9.86
CA VAL A 148 -19.24 -23.31 10.83
C VAL A 148 -19.93 -22.62 12.01
N GLU A 149 -19.78 -23.19 13.20
CA GLU A 149 -20.28 -22.61 14.44
C GLU A 149 -19.63 -21.25 14.75
N ASN A 150 -20.39 -20.35 15.37
CA ASN A 150 -19.92 -19.00 15.78
C ASN A 150 -19.38 -18.13 14.63
N ALA A 151 -19.76 -18.40 13.38
CA ALA A 151 -19.54 -17.48 12.27
C ALA A 151 -20.31 -16.17 12.50
N ARG A 152 -19.86 -15.09 11.84
CA ARG A 152 -20.44 -13.74 11.99
C ARG A 152 -21.93 -13.69 11.63
N ASP A 153 -22.33 -14.50 10.65
CA ASP A 153 -23.70 -14.73 10.23
C ASP A 153 -23.84 -16.16 9.68
N THR A 154 -25.08 -16.61 9.51
CA THR A 154 -25.40 -17.98 9.06
C THR A 154 -25.84 -18.05 7.60
N VAL A 155 -25.67 -16.98 6.83
CA VAL A 155 -26.16 -16.89 5.43
C VAL A 155 -25.02 -16.74 4.42
N THR A 156 -23.81 -16.39 4.87
CA THR A 156 -22.63 -16.23 4.03
C THR A 156 -21.75 -17.49 4.08
N PRO A 157 -21.27 -18.01 2.94
CA PRO A 157 -20.28 -19.08 2.91
C PRO A 157 -19.00 -18.70 3.68
N PHE A 158 -18.37 -19.67 4.33
CA PHE A 158 -17.22 -19.44 5.21
C PHE A 158 -15.97 -20.17 4.71
N ALA A 159 -14.80 -19.57 4.89
CA ALA A 159 -13.53 -20.28 4.77
C ALA A 159 -12.47 -19.69 5.72
N PHE A 160 -11.62 -20.57 6.27
CA PHE A 160 -10.41 -20.15 6.97
C PHE A 160 -9.36 -19.67 5.98
N ALA A 161 -8.66 -18.59 6.35
CA ALA A 161 -7.64 -17.98 5.54
C ALA A 161 -6.46 -17.50 6.38
N GLU A 162 -5.29 -17.42 5.77
CA GLU A 162 -4.07 -16.83 6.33
C GLU A 162 -3.72 -15.53 5.63
N ALA A 163 -2.92 -14.69 6.29
CA ALA A 163 -2.44 -13.44 5.74
C ALA A 163 -1.47 -13.67 4.59
N VAL A 164 -1.58 -12.85 3.56
CA VAL A 164 -0.66 -12.78 2.43
C VAL A 164 0.17 -11.52 2.59
N TYR A 165 1.48 -11.67 2.43
CA TYR A 165 2.43 -10.58 2.64
C TYR A 165 3.01 -10.11 1.31
N GLY A 166 3.30 -8.81 1.25
CA GLY A 166 3.98 -8.16 0.14
C GLY A 166 4.86 -7.04 0.65
N ILE A 167 5.40 -6.24 -0.26
CA ILE A 167 6.23 -5.08 0.05
C ILE A 167 5.56 -3.85 -0.55
N GLY A 168 5.56 -2.75 0.19
CA GLY A 168 5.22 -1.45 -0.33
C GLY A 168 6.35 -0.45 -0.18
N GLU A 169 6.30 0.61 -0.97
CA GLU A 169 7.24 1.73 -0.94
C GLU A 169 6.49 3.01 -0.57
N TRP A 170 6.95 3.71 0.47
CA TRP A 170 6.53 5.09 0.71
C TRP A 170 7.33 6.02 -0.19
N ARG A 171 6.67 6.56 -1.21
CA ARG A 171 7.31 7.44 -2.20
C ARG A 171 6.67 8.82 -2.17
N GLY A 172 7.51 9.86 -2.27
CA GLY A 172 7.05 11.24 -2.29
C GLY A 172 6.11 11.50 -3.47
N LEU A 173 4.96 12.13 -3.21
CA LEU A 173 3.92 12.37 -4.22
C LEU A 173 4.41 13.14 -5.46
N HIS A 174 5.42 14.00 -5.32
CA HIS A 174 6.03 14.73 -6.44
C HIS A 174 6.64 13.82 -7.52
N ARG A 175 6.97 12.58 -7.18
CA ARG A 175 7.49 11.56 -8.12
C ARG A 175 6.39 10.78 -8.86
N THR A 176 5.11 11.07 -8.59
CA THR A 176 3.96 10.40 -9.22
C THR A 176 3.82 10.86 -10.67
N THR A 177 3.88 9.92 -11.61
CA THR A 177 3.69 10.13 -13.05
C THR A 177 2.38 9.55 -13.58
N ASP A 178 1.78 8.61 -12.85
CA ASP A 178 0.49 7.99 -13.16
C ASP A 178 -0.33 7.82 -11.88
N LEU A 179 -1.61 8.23 -11.91
CA LEU A 179 -2.52 8.02 -10.78
C LEU A 179 -2.93 6.57 -10.60
N GLN A 180 -2.92 5.74 -11.66
CA GLN A 180 -3.30 4.33 -11.55
C GLN A 180 -2.34 3.54 -10.64
N ALA A 181 -1.08 3.97 -10.57
CA ALA A 181 -0.11 3.44 -9.62
C ALA A 181 -0.47 3.67 -8.14
N LEU A 182 -1.33 4.66 -7.85
CA LEU A 182 -1.81 4.95 -6.52
C LEU A 182 -3.12 4.20 -6.17
N MET A 183 -3.75 3.59 -7.17
CA MET A 183 -5.05 2.94 -7.01
C MET A 183 -4.87 1.51 -6.52
N TRP A 184 -4.99 1.31 -5.21
CA TRP A 184 -5.08 -0.02 -4.62
C TRP A 184 -6.45 -0.64 -4.93
N ARG A 185 -6.46 -1.84 -5.49
CA ARG A 185 -7.67 -2.54 -5.91
C ARG A 185 -7.71 -3.94 -5.32
N TYR A 186 -8.92 -4.35 -4.94
CA TYR A 186 -9.15 -5.73 -4.57
C TYR A 186 -9.13 -6.61 -5.81
N ARG A 187 -8.43 -7.74 -5.69
CA ARG A 187 -8.36 -8.80 -6.69
C ARG A 187 -8.74 -10.11 -6.02
N THR A 188 -9.79 -10.75 -6.51
CA THR A 188 -10.22 -12.06 -6.03
C THR A 188 -9.85 -13.15 -7.03
N THR A 189 -9.51 -14.32 -6.50
CA THR A 189 -9.35 -15.57 -7.24
C THR A 189 -10.21 -16.64 -6.59
N ASP A 190 -10.23 -17.86 -7.14
CA ASP A 190 -10.97 -18.98 -6.56
C ASP A 190 -10.54 -19.33 -5.13
N THR A 191 -9.32 -18.92 -4.73
CA THR A 191 -8.71 -19.24 -3.43
C THR A 191 -8.24 -18.02 -2.65
N GLY A 192 -8.29 -16.82 -3.23
CA GLY A 192 -7.55 -15.67 -2.72
C GLY A 192 -8.35 -14.38 -2.76
N TYR A 193 -8.10 -13.55 -1.76
CA TYR A 193 -8.59 -12.17 -1.68
C TYR A 193 -7.39 -11.26 -1.46
N TYR A 194 -6.94 -10.60 -2.51
CA TYR A 194 -5.74 -9.76 -2.48
C TYR A 194 -6.09 -8.29 -2.68
N CYS A 195 -5.19 -7.41 -2.28
CA CYS A 195 -5.22 -5.99 -2.53
C CYS A 195 -3.85 -5.59 -3.08
N SER A 196 -3.82 -5.05 -4.29
CA SER A 196 -2.59 -4.66 -4.99
C SER A 196 -2.82 -3.41 -5.81
N ALA A 197 -1.74 -2.68 -6.10
CA ALA A 197 -1.75 -1.57 -7.05
C ALA A 197 -1.01 -1.97 -8.34
N THR A 198 -1.13 -1.16 -9.40
CA THR A 198 -0.34 -1.38 -10.62
C THR A 198 1.14 -1.11 -10.32
N PRO A 199 2.05 -2.02 -10.67
CA PRO A 199 3.48 -1.78 -10.54
C PRO A 199 3.92 -0.54 -11.33
N VAL A 200 4.95 0.14 -10.83
CA VAL A 200 5.46 1.36 -11.45
C VAL A 200 6.80 1.05 -12.09
N VAL A 201 7.03 1.57 -13.29
CA VAL A 201 8.37 1.55 -13.88
C VAL A 201 9.22 2.59 -13.16
N ASP A 202 10.35 2.16 -12.59
CA ASP A 202 11.23 3.09 -11.91
C ASP A 202 11.97 4.01 -12.86
N ASP A 203 12.09 5.25 -12.42
CA ASP A 203 13.08 6.20 -12.89
C ASP A 203 14.02 6.37 -11.69
N PHE A 204 15.11 5.61 -11.66
CA PHE A 204 16.08 5.62 -10.55
C PHE A 204 16.88 6.95 -10.58
N THR A 205 16.22 8.07 -10.32
CA THR A 205 16.91 9.33 -10.02
C THR A 205 17.26 9.30 -8.54
N PHE A 206 18.44 8.77 -8.24
CA PHE A 206 19.00 8.70 -6.91
C PHE A 206 19.16 10.10 -6.31
N ASN A 207 18.79 10.24 -5.04
CA ASN A 207 19.27 11.32 -4.20
C ASN A 207 20.06 10.62 -3.09
N GLU A 208 21.41 10.66 -3.15
CA GLU A 208 22.34 9.94 -2.27
C GLU A 208 22.21 10.29 -0.76
N TYR A 209 21.25 11.12 -0.39
CA TYR A 209 21.06 11.64 0.96
C TYR A 209 19.93 10.95 1.76
N ASP A 210 19.05 10.16 1.14
CA ASP A 210 17.91 9.54 1.86
C ASP A 210 18.32 8.29 2.68
N ASP A 211 19.46 7.66 2.39
CA ASP A 211 19.93 6.45 3.09
C ASP A 211 20.87 6.74 4.29
N LEU A 212 21.05 8.02 4.66
CA LEU A 212 22.00 8.47 5.70
C LEU A 212 21.34 9.01 6.98
N GLU A 213 20.01 8.92 7.13
CA GLU A 213 19.30 9.27 8.39
C GLU A 213 18.85 8.05 9.20
#